data_AF-Q2W6L0-F1
#
_entry.id   AF-Q2W6L0-F1
#
_cell.length_a   1.000
_cell.length_b   1.000
_cell.length_c   1.000
_cell.angle_alpha   90.00
_cell.angle_beta   90.00
_cell.angle_gamma   90.00
#
_symmetry.space_group_name_H-M   'P 1'
#
loop_
_entity.id
_entity.type
_entity.pdbx_description
1 polymer ?
#
loop_
_entity_poly.entity_id
_entity_poly.type
_entity_poly.pdbx_seq_one_letter_code
_entity_poly.pdbx_strand_id
1 'polypeptide(L)'
;MQIRASDDRSLVRAVVDGDPHAWERLARRIGDTVWTACRLLTPVEAEARDAFADVVAALRANGFGRLRSYGGNSRIETFIVLVARDILAQRLLRLFQEKDLDRAWTAFESFFKADIRRIVANRLPGPEREDMRGDAYQDICLALIAEDYRRLKAYGGAGSFSGFVLHAVDRLLIDFIRRHSPRRRLPAAIARLGPLDQAVFRYVHWERIAPQPDAILPMAAREFDPPPSSADIAQALERVAKALPDGYEPGVAGSAPVSLGDWGEALPDDGPTPEQAVLAAEETRLLTLASDALRSASEGLSDTERLYVMIALGHGQPLTARDVAHRMRRPVEEIYKLKQRVMGRLRKAIEDHPAVKQWLASV
;
A
#
# COMPACT_ATOMS: atom_id res chain seq x y z
N MET A 1 -11.81 -10.99 36.50
CA MET A 1 -12.11 -10.12 35.34
C MET A 1 -13.62 -9.92 35.11
N GLN A 2 -14.47 -10.91 35.42
CA GLN A 2 -15.93 -10.85 35.20
C GLN A 2 -16.68 -9.74 35.98
N ILE A 3 -16.26 -9.41 37.21
CA ILE A 3 -16.94 -8.40 38.05
C ILE A 3 -16.92 -7.00 37.40
N ARG A 4 -15.79 -6.59 36.81
CA ARG A 4 -15.67 -5.27 36.14
C ARG A 4 -16.49 -5.18 34.84
N ALA A 5 -16.61 -6.27 34.10
CA ALA A 5 -17.41 -6.29 32.86
C ALA A 5 -18.92 -6.13 33.15
N SER A 6 -19.39 -6.69 34.27
CA SER A 6 -20.78 -6.56 34.73
C SER A 6 -21.11 -5.11 35.14
N ASP A 7 -20.16 -4.45 35.81
CA ASP A 7 -20.28 -3.04 36.21
C ASP A 7 -20.31 -2.10 34.99
N ASP A 8 -19.42 -2.31 34.03
CA ASP A 8 -19.38 -1.53 32.78
C ASP A 8 -20.70 -1.61 32.00
N ARG A 9 -21.26 -2.82 31.88
CA ARG A 9 -22.52 -3.03 31.16
C ARG A 9 -23.69 -2.34 31.85
N SER A 10 -23.71 -2.36 33.18
CA SER A 10 -24.73 -1.70 33.99
C SER A 10 -24.64 -0.18 33.86
N LEU A 11 -23.43 0.37 33.89
CA LEU A 11 -23.18 1.80 33.66
C LEU A 11 -23.65 2.24 32.27
N VAL A 12 -23.32 1.49 31.21
CA VAL A 12 -23.75 1.84 29.84
C VAL A 12 -25.27 1.75 29.69
N ARG A 13 -25.93 0.74 30.27
CA ARG A 13 -27.41 0.65 30.27
C ARG A 13 -28.04 1.87 30.93
N ALA A 14 -27.57 2.26 32.12
CA ALA A 14 -28.08 3.45 32.79
C ALA A 14 -27.93 4.73 31.94
N VAL A 15 -26.82 4.88 31.20
CA VAL A 15 -26.65 5.99 30.24
C VAL A 15 -27.67 5.93 29.11
N VAL A 16 -27.87 4.75 28.51
CA VAL A 16 -28.84 4.55 27.42
C VAL A 16 -30.27 4.80 27.89
N ASP A 17 -30.58 4.45 29.13
CA ASP A 17 -31.88 4.67 29.78
C ASP A 17 -32.11 6.14 30.20
N GLY A 18 -31.09 7.00 30.04
CA GLY A 18 -31.20 8.44 30.23
C GLY A 18 -30.82 8.95 31.63
N ASP A 19 -30.15 8.16 32.48
CA ASP A 19 -29.64 8.63 33.78
C ASP A 19 -28.53 9.70 33.59
N PRO A 20 -28.75 10.97 34.00
CA PRO A 20 -27.76 12.04 33.85
C PRO A 20 -26.47 11.78 34.63
N HIS A 21 -26.55 11.17 35.81
CA HIS A 21 -25.39 10.87 36.64
C HIS A 21 -24.58 9.70 36.09
N ALA A 22 -25.23 8.73 35.42
CA ALA A 22 -24.52 7.67 34.72
C ALA A 22 -23.65 8.24 33.60
N TRP A 23 -24.13 9.25 32.86
CA TRP A 23 -23.35 9.89 31.82
C TRP A 23 -22.12 10.59 32.39
N GLU A 24 -22.25 11.36 33.47
CA GLU A 24 -21.11 12.02 34.11
C GLU A 24 -20.05 11.03 34.62
N ARG A 25 -20.48 9.88 35.17
CA ARG A 25 -19.56 8.80 35.57
C ARG A 25 -18.86 8.20 34.36
N LEU A 26 -19.60 7.90 33.29
CA LEU A 26 -19.04 7.34 32.07
C LEU A 26 -18.05 8.32 31.41
N ALA A 27 -18.45 9.59 31.26
CA ALA A 27 -17.65 10.65 30.64
C ALA A 27 -16.32 10.87 31.38
N ARG A 28 -16.34 10.93 32.72
CA ARG A 28 -15.11 11.01 33.53
C ARG A 28 -14.20 9.80 33.31
N ARG A 29 -14.79 8.61 33.22
CA ARG A 29 -14.04 7.37 33.05
C ARG A 29 -13.39 7.25 31.67
N ILE A 30 -14.08 7.66 30.61
CA ILE A 30 -13.61 7.50 29.22
C ILE A 30 -12.88 8.73 28.69
N GLY A 31 -12.92 9.86 29.41
CA GLY A 31 -12.39 11.15 28.98
C GLY A 31 -10.94 11.06 28.50
N ASP A 32 -10.04 10.55 29.33
CA ASP A 32 -8.62 10.42 28.98
C ASP A 32 -8.38 9.50 27.77
N THR A 33 -9.21 8.46 27.65
CA THR A 33 -9.13 7.49 26.53
C THR A 33 -9.55 8.16 25.22
N VAL A 34 -10.67 8.88 25.22
CA VAL A 34 -11.16 9.62 24.04
C VAL A 34 -10.20 10.75 23.69
N TRP A 35 -9.67 11.45 24.69
CA TRP A 35 -8.67 12.52 24.49
C TRP A 35 -7.42 11.98 23.81
N THR A 36 -6.88 10.86 24.31
CA THR A 36 -5.72 10.20 23.72
C THR A 36 -5.98 9.82 22.26
N ALA A 37 -7.17 9.28 21.94
CA ALA A 37 -7.54 8.96 20.57
C ALA A 37 -7.63 10.21 19.68
N CYS A 38 -8.15 11.33 20.19
CA CYS A 38 -8.21 12.60 19.44
C CYS A 38 -6.81 13.17 19.15
N ARG A 39 -5.87 13.04 20.10
CA ARG A 39 -4.47 13.45 19.93
C ARG A 39 -3.71 12.63 18.89
N LEU A 40 -4.19 11.43 18.55
CA LEU A 40 -3.64 10.65 17.43
C LEU A 40 -4.06 11.23 16.07
N LEU A 41 -5.21 11.88 15.98
CA LEU A 41 -5.67 12.52 14.73
C LEU A 41 -4.89 13.81 14.45
N THR A 42 -4.59 14.58 15.49
CA THR A 42 -3.90 15.86 15.34
C THR A 42 -3.02 16.18 16.57
N PRO A 43 -1.77 16.62 16.35
CA PRO A 43 -0.91 17.09 17.44
C PRO A 43 -1.28 18.50 17.91
N VAL A 44 -2.17 19.22 17.21
CA VAL A 44 -2.60 20.57 17.57
C VAL A 44 -3.69 20.49 18.65
N GLU A 45 -3.47 21.15 19.79
CA GLU A 45 -4.37 21.02 20.95
C GLU A 45 -5.79 21.54 20.69
N ALA A 46 -5.92 22.70 20.03
CA ALA A 46 -7.22 23.28 19.69
C ALA A 46 -8.05 22.33 18.81
N GLU A 47 -7.44 21.74 17.79
CA GLU A 47 -8.12 20.78 16.91
C GLU A 47 -8.47 19.48 17.63
N ALA A 48 -7.61 19.01 18.55
CA ALA A 48 -7.90 17.84 19.37
C ALA A 48 -9.08 18.08 20.32
N ARG A 49 -9.24 19.31 20.82
CA ARG A 49 -10.40 19.76 21.61
C ARG A 49 -11.69 19.74 20.78
N ASP A 50 -11.64 20.23 19.56
CA ASP A 50 -12.79 20.16 18.65
C ASP A 50 -13.15 18.71 18.30
N ALA A 51 -12.14 17.87 18.03
CA ALA A 51 -12.35 16.45 17.77
C ALA A 51 -12.94 15.71 18.99
N PHE A 52 -12.50 16.06 20.20
CA PHE A 52 -13.05 15.52 21.44
C PHE A 52 -14.52 15.91 21.62
N ALA A 53 -14.86 17.18 21.38
CA ALA A 53 -16.23 17.67 21.45
C ALA A 53 -17.13 16.94 20.42
N ASP A 54 -16.64 16.74 19.19
CA ASP A 54 -17.32 15.96 18.16
C ASP A 54 -17.57 14.51 18.59
N VAL A 55 -16.57 13.84 19.17
CA VAL A 55 -16.72 12.46 19.66
C VAL A 55 -17.75 12.40 20.77
N VAL A 56 -17.68 13.30 21.75
CA VAL A 56 -18.66 13.36 22.85
C VAL A 56 -20.08 13.63 22.33
N ALA A 57 -20.24 14.56 21.39
CA ALA A 57 -21.52 14.85 20.77
C ALA A 57 -22.06 13.63 20.00
N ALA A 58 -21.21 12.95 19.22
CA ALA A 58 -21.58 11.76 18.47
C ALA A 58 -21.91 10.54 19.37
N LEU A 59 -21.29 10.43 20.54
CA LEU A 59 -21.64 9.42 21.54
C LEU A 59 -23.04 9.67 22.14
N ARG A 60 -23.43 10.94 22.33
CA ARG A 60 -24.74 11.34 22.86
C ARG A 60 -25.86 11.30 21.82
N ALA A 61 -25.53 11.44 20.55
CA ALA A 61 -26.49 11.50 19.44
C ALA A 61 -27.43 10.27 19.41
N ASN A 62 -28.63 10.48 18.87
CA ASN A 62 -29.66 9.44 18.68
C ASN A 62 -29.96 8.63 19.96
N GLY A 63 -29.98 9.31 21.12
CA GLY A 63 -30.22 8.66 22.41
C GLY A 63 -29.18 7.58 22.73
N PHE A 64 -27.90 7.94 22.59
CA PHE A 64 -26.75 7.06 22.81
C PHE A 64 -26.72 5.81 21.91
N GLY A 65 -27.21 5.91 20.67
CA GLY A 65 -27.35 4.78 19.76
C GLY A 65 -26.06 3.96 19.57
N ARG A 66 -24.89 4.63 19.55
CA ARG A 66 -23.57 3.99 19.40
C ARG A 66 -23.14 3.19 20.63
N LEU A 67 -23.67 3.47 21.82
CA LEU A 67 -23.36 2.73 23.04
C LEU A 67 -24.20 1.46 23.19
N ARG A 68 -25.35 1.37 22.51
CA ARG A 68 -26.29 0.24 22.63
C ARG A 68 -25.70 -1.09 22.17
N SER A 69 -24.73 -1.07 21.26
CA SER A 69 -24.03 -2.28 20.80
C SER A 69 -23.03 -2.82 21.81
N TYR A 70 -22.82 -2.16 22.95
CA TYR A 70 -21.90 -2.64 23.97
C TYR A 70 -22.47 -3.86 24.70
N GLY A 71 -21.93 -5.03 24.38
CA GLY A 71 -22.35 -6.31 24.96
C GLY A 71 -21.73 -6.65 26.33
N GLY A 72 -20.70 -5.93 26.77
CA GLY A 72 -19.94 -6.25 27.99
C GLY A 72 -18.87 -7.34 27.82
N ASN A 73 -18.53 -7.71 26.57
CA ASN A 73 -17.51 -8.73 26.27
C ASN A 73 -16.07 -8.20 26.36
N SER A 74 -15.91 -6.89 26.48
CA SER A 74 -14.63 -6.18 26.59
C SER A 74 -14.71 -5.13 27.69
N ARG A 75 -13.60 -4.46 28.00
CA ARG A 75 -13.65 -3.27 28.85
C ARG A 75 -14.30 -2.11 28.08
N ILE A 76 -15.04 -1.26 28.78
CA ILE A 76 -15.70 -0.10 28.15
C ILE A 76 -14.71 0.81 27.43
N GLU A 77 -13.51 0.99 27.96
CA GLU A 77 -12.47 1.83 27.33
C GLU A 77 -12.06 1.27 25.96
N THR A 78 -11.89 -0.05 25.85
CA THR A 78 -11.56 -0.71 24.57
C THR A 78 -12.68 -0.53 23.55
N PHE A 79 -13.93 -0.67 23.98
CA PHE A 79 -15.09 -0.43 23.12
C PHE A 79 -15.15 1.04 22.66
N ILE A 80 -14.97 1.98 23.58
CA ILE A 80 -15.00 3.42 23.28
C ILE A 80 -13.86 3.84 22.35
N VAL A 81 -12.66 3.26 22.47
CA VAL A 81 -11.58 3.51 21.50
C VAL A 81 -12.02 3.17 20.09
N LEU A 82 -12.69 2.02 19.89
CA LEU A 82 -13.17 1.61 18.56
C LEU A 82 -14.26 2.55 18.03
N VAL A 83 -15.21 2.94 18.89
CA VAL A 83 -16.28 3.88 18.52
C VAL A 83 -15.71 5.28 18.20
N ALA A 84 -14.82 5.79 19.05
CA ALA A 84 -14.15 7.06 18.85
C ALA A 84 -13.32 7.04 17.57
N ARG A 85 -12.61 5.94 17.28
CA ARG A 85 -11.84 5.77 16.05
C ARG A 85 -12.73 5.83 14.81
N ASP A 86 -13.90 5.20 14.83
CA ASP A 86 -14.86 5.30 13.71
C ASP A 86 -15.36 6.74 13.50
N ILE A 87 -15.70 7.45 14.58
CA ILE A 87 -16.13 8.85 14.52
C ILE A 87 -15.01 9.75 13.98
N LEU A 88 -13.78 9.58 14.46
CA LEU A 88 -12.61 10.34 14.01
C LEU A 88 -12.27 10.05 12.54
N ALA A 89 -12.44 8.81 12.10
CA ALA A 89 -12.29 8.45 10.69
C ALA A 89 -13.34 9.15 9.80
N GLN A 90 -14.58 9.27 10.27
CA GLN A 90 -15.62 10.05 9.57
C GLN A 90 -15.30 11.55 9.54
N ARG A 91 -14.74 12.10 10.63
CA ARG A 91 -14.24 13.48 10.65
C ARG A 91 -13.12 13.68 9.64
N LEU A 92 -12.18 12.74 9.55
CA LEU A 92 -11.09 12.78 8.58
C LEU A 92 -11.60 12.76 7.13
N LEU A 93 -12.62 11.97 6.83
CA LEU A 93 -13.26 11.99 5.52
C LEU A 93 -13.84 13.37 5.17
N ARG A 94 -14.46 14.07 6.14
CA ARG A 94 -14.94 15.44 5.95
C ARG A 94 -13.80 16.41 5.64
N LEU A 95 -12.62 16.26 6.28
CA LEU A 95 -11.44 17.07 5.96
C LEU A 95 -11.00 16.90 4.50
N PHE A 96 -11.09 15.71 3.92
CA PHE A 96 -10.79 15.50 2.49
C PHE A 96 -11.82 16.11 1.52
N GLN A 97 -12.98 16.56 2.02
CA GLN A 97 -13.98 17.30 1.25
C GLN A 97 -13.79 18.82 1.36
N GLU A 98 -12.96 19.28 2.30
CA GLU A 98 -12.57 20.68 2.45
C GLU A 98 -11.44 21.04 1.46
N LYS A 99 -11.14 22.34 1.33
CA LYS A 99 -10.11 22.83 0.40
C LYS A 99 -8.67 22.59 0.87
N ASP A 100 -8.45 22.33 2.16
CA ASP A 100 -7.12 22.17 2.75
C ASP A 100 -6.72 20.68 2.82
N LEU A 101 -6.23 20.19 1.68
CA LEU A 101 -5.86 18.78 1.50
C LEU A 101 -4.56 18.41 2.22
N ASP A 102 -3.65 19.38 2.43
CA ASP A 102 -2.39 19.14 3.15
C ASP A 102 -2.67 18.87 4.64
N ARG A 103 -3.60 19.64 5.22
CA ARG A 103 -4.11 19.39 6.57
C ARG A 103 -4.82 18.04 6.66
N ALA A 104 -5.70 17.73 5.71
CA ALA A 104 -6.40 16.44 5.67
C ALA A 104 -5.42 15.26 5.59
N TRP A 105 -4.39 15.37 4.74
CA TRP A 105 -3.36 14.36 4.60
C TRP A 105 -2.51 14.21 5.87
N THR A 106 -2.09 15.31 6.49
CA THR A 106 -1.32 15.28 7.73
C THR A 106 -2.08 14.55 8.83
N ALA A 107 -3.37 14.87 9.00
CA ALA A 107 -4.24 14.18 9.95
C ALA A 107 -4.42 12.69 9.59
N PHE A 108 -4.56 12.37 8.29
CA PHE A 108 -4.68 10.99 7.82
C PHE A 108 -3.43 10.18 8.14
N GLU A 109 -2.25 10.71 7.83
CA GLU A 109 -0.99 10.04 8.09
C GLU A 109 -0.83 9.81 9.59
N SER A 110 -1.02 10.84 10.43
CA SER A 110 -0.96 10.69 11.88
C SER A 110 -1.91 9.60 12.41
N PHE A 111 -3.12 9.52 11.88
CA PHE A 111 -4.15 8.60 12.34
C PHE A 111 -3.94 7.14 11.89
N PHE A 112 -3.48 6.92 10.65
CA PHE A 112 -3.37 5.58 10.06
C PHE A 112 -1.94 5.04 9.98
N LYS A 113 -0.89 5.84 10.21
CA LYS A 113 0.51 5.42 10.05
C LYS A 113 0.85 4.14 10.79
N ALA A 114 0.42 4.01 12.06
CA ALA A 114 0.67 2.81 12.84
C ALA A 114 -0.01 1.56 12.24
N ASP A 115 -1.24 1.70 11.73
CA ASP A 115 -1.96 0.59 11.11
C ASP A 115 -1.38 0.19 9.77
N ILE A 116 -1.03 1.16 8.92
CA ILE A 116 -0.38 0.88 7.64
C ILE A 116 0.94 0.15 7.88
N ARG A 117 1.77 0.64 8.81
CA ARG A 117 3.04 -0.01 9.19
C ARG A 117 2.82 -1.42 9.73
N ARG A 118 1.80 -1.63 10.55
CA ARG A 118 1.44 -2.96 11.08
C ARG A 118 1.02 -3.92 9.96
N ILE A 119 0.17 -3.48 9.03
CA ILE A 119 -0.24 -4.29 7.87
C ILE A 119 0.99 -4.66 7.01
N VAL A 120 1.84 -3.68 6.73
CA VAL A 120 3.09 -3.87 5.99
C VAL A 120 4.00 -4.88 6.69
N ALA A 121 4.21 -4.73 8.00
CA ALA A 121 5.04 -5.65 8.79
C ALA A 121 4.48 -7.07 8.83
N ASN A 122 3.16 -7.23 8.91
CA ASN A 122 2.51 -8.54 8.90
C ASN A 122 2.66 -9.28 7.56
N ARG A 123 2.67 -8.56 6.43
CA ARG A 123 2.83 -9.16 5.09
C ARG A 123 4.29 -9.33 4.67
N LEU A 124 5.20 -8.54 5.24
CA LEU A 124 6.63 -8.58 4.99
C LEU A 124 7.36 -8.83 6.32
N PRO A 125 7.29 -10.05 6.88
CA PRO A 125 7.97 -10.39 8.12
C PRO A 125 9.50 -10.46 7.91
N GLY A 126 10.25 -10.39 9.01
CA GLY A 126 11.72 -10.60 9.03
C GLY A 126 12.55 -9.30 9.03
N PRO A 127 13.68 -9.23 9.75
CA PRO A 127 14.53 -8.04 9.81
C PRO A 127 15.12 -7.66 8.44
N GLU A 128 15.38 -8.63 7.57
CA GLU A 128 15.95 -8.46 6.23
C GLU A 128 15.03 -7.65 5.28
N ARG A 129 13.74 -7.53 5.62
CA ARG A 129 12.76 -6.78 4.84
C ARG A 129 12.45 -5.40 5.40
N GLU A 130 13.18 -4.91 6.41
CA GLU A 130 12.94 -3.57 6.98
C GLU A 130 12.95 -2.49 5.90
N ASP A 131 13.92 -2.61 4.99
CA ASP A 131 14.02 -1.70 3.87
C ASP A 131 12.81 -1.79 2.93
N MET A 132 12.41 -3.00 2.57
CA MET A 132 11.23 -3.23 1.74
C MET A 132 9.93 -2.72 2.41
N ARG A 133 9.83 -2.77 3.74
CA ARG A 133 8.71 -2.21 4.50
C ARG A 133 8.65 -0.69 4.39
N GLY A 134 9.80 -0.02 4.48
CA GLY A 134 9.92 1.43 4.30
C GLY A 134 9.41 1.87 2.93
N ASP A 135 9.82 1.17 1.87
CA ASP A 135 9.36 1.48 0.51
C ASP A 135 7.89 1.16 0.32
N ALA A 136 7.42 0.01 0.82
CA ALA A 136 6.02 -0.36 0.74
C ALA A 136 5.11 0.69 1.39
N TYR A 137 5.48 1.19 2.58
CA TYR A 137 4.74 2.26 3.26
C TYR A 137 4.66 3.52 2.39
N GLN A 138 5.79 3.96 1.82
CA GLN A 138 5.84 5.18 1.02
C GLN A 138 5.09 5.04 -0.31
N ASP A 139 5.23 3.90 -0.99
CA ASP A 139 4.49 3.62 -2.23
C ASP A 139 2.96 3.58 -1.97
N ILE A 140 2.53 3.02 -0.84
CA ILE A 140 1.13 3.05 -0.42
C ILE A 140 0.68 4.50 -0.20
N CYS A 141 1.45 5.31 0.54
CA CYS A 141 1.13 6.72 0.76
C CYS A 141 1.01 7.49 -0.55
N LEU A 142 1.97 7.35 -1.47
CA LEU A 142 1.92 7.98 -2.79
C LEU A 142 0.69 7.55 -3.59
N ALA A 143 0.34 6.25 -3.56
CA ALA A 143 -0.83 5.75 -4.27
C ALA A 143 -2.16 6.25 -3.66
N LEU A 144 -2.20 6.55 -2.36
CA LEU A 144 -3.37 7.15 -1.70
C LEU A 144 -3.51 8.65 -2.01
N ILE A 145 -2.40 9.38 -2.16
CA ILE A 145 -2.40 10.80 -2.54
C ILE A 145 -2.68 11.00 -4.04
N ALA A 146 -2.34 10.00 -4.87
CA ALA A 146 -2.48 10.08 -6.31
C ALA A 146 -3.89 10.51 -6.77
N GLU A 147 -3.94 11.26 -7.87
CA GLU A 147 -5.17 11.78 -8.48
C GLU A 147 -6.02 12.57 -7.48
N ASP A 148 -5.41 13.48 -6.71
CA ASP A 148 -6.10 14.31 -5.73
C ASP A 148 -6.92 13.46 -4.72
N TYR A 149 -6.25 12.47 -4.12
CA TYR A 149 -6.83 11.56 -3.14
C TYR A 149 -8.06 10.78 -3.67
N ARG A 150 -8.17 10.56 -4.99
CA ARG A 150 -9.31 9.89 -5.63
C ARG A 150 -9.69 8.58 -4.93
N ARG A 151 -8.71 7.77 -4.52
CA ARG A 151 -8.96 6.50 -3.82
C ARG A 151 -9.66 6.70 -2.48
N LEU A 152 -9.29 7.72 -1.72
CA LEU A 152 -9.91 8.02 -0.43
C LEU A 152 -11.31 8.63 -0.65
N LYS A 153 -11.45 9.53 -1.63
CA LYS A 153 -12.72 10.16 -2.02
C LYS A 153 -13.73 9.19 -2.64
N ALA A 154 -13.28 8.05 -3.17
CA ALA A 154 -14.14 7.00 -3.72
C ALA A 154 -14.94 6.22 -2.66
N TYR A 155 -14.78 6.53 -1.38
CA TYR A 155 -15.58 5.91 -0.32
C TYR A 155 -17.06 6.29 -0.45
N GLY A 156 -17.88 5.32 -0.87
CA GLY A 156 -19.32 5.50 -1.09
C GLY A 156 -20.20 5.40 0.16
N GLY A 157 -19.64 5.44 1.38
CA GLY A 157 -20.41 5.40 2.62
C GLY A 157 -20.81 4.01 3.14
N ALA A 158 -20.58 2.94 2.37
CA ALA A 158 -20.88 1.58 2.79
C ALA A 158 -19.81 1.06 3.79
N GLY A 159 -20.23 0.74 5.01
CA GLY A 159 -19.36 0.22 6.06
C GLY A 159 -18.69 1.31 6.91
N SER A 160 -17.50 1.02 7.46
CA SER A 160 -16.70 2.03 8.16
C SER A 160 -15.59 2.56 7.24
N PHE A 161 -15.32 3.87 7.31
CA PHE A 161 -14.26 4.48 6.52
C PHE A 161 -12.89 3.89 6.86
N SER A 162 -12.66 3.56 8.15
CA SER A 162 -11.44 2.86 8.57
C SER A 162 -11.31 1.50 7.87
N GLY A 163 -12.37 0.69 7.83
CA GLY A 163 -12.35 -0.60 7.13
C GLY A 163 -12.01 -0.45 5.65
N PHE A 164 -12.63 0.53 4.98
CA PHE A 164 -12.33 0.88 3.59
C PHE A 164 -10.86 1.22 3.37
N VAL A 165 -10.30 2.12 4.19
CA VAL A 165 -8.87 2.53 4.10
C VAL A 165 -7.95 1.33 4.30
N LEU A 166 -8.18 0.51 5.32
CA LEU A 166 -7.33 -0.66 5.58
C LEU A 166 -7.40 -1.69 4.45
N HIS A 167 -8.56 -1.88 3.82
CA HIS A 167 -8.69 -2.73 2.64
C HIS A 167 -7.98 -2.15 1.41
N ALA A 168 -8.05 -0.83 1.19
CA ALA A 168 -7.32 -0.17 0.12
C ALA A 168 -5.80 -0.32 0.31
N VAL A 169 -5.31 -0.13 1.54
CA VAL A 169 -3.90 -0.32 1.91
C VAL A 169 -3.43 -1.76 1.67
N ASP A 170 -4.20 -2.78 2.09
CA ASP A 170 -3.82 -4.19 1.87
C ASP A 170 -3.75 -4.52 0.37
N ARG A 171 -4.68 -4.00 -0.44
CA ARG A 171 -4.63 -4.18 -1.92
C ARG A 171 -3.40 -3.51 -2.54
N LEU A 172 -3.10 -2.27 -2.16
CA LEU A 172 -1.90 -1.56 -2.63
C LEU A 172 -0.62 -2.29 -2.24
N LEU A 173 -0.58 -2.87 -1.03
CA LEU A 173 0.54 -3.67 -0.57
C LEU A 173 0.68 -4.98 -1.37
N ILE A 174 -0.42 -5.66 -1.67
CA ILE A 174 -0.41 -6.85 -2.55
C ILE A 174 0.17 -6.49 -3.93
N ASP A 175 -0.24 -5.36 -4.50
CA ASP A 175 0.27 -4.91 -5.80
C ASP A 175 1.73 -4.48 -5.73
N PHE A 176 2.16 -3.84 -4.63
CA PHE A 176 3.58 -3.58 -4.35
C PHE A 176 4.39 -4.87 -4.30
N ILE A 177 3.94 -5.88 -3.55
CA ILE A 177 4.61 -7.18 -3.44
C ILE A 177 4.67 -7.85 -4.82
N ARG A 178 3.60 -7.82 -5.61
CA ARG A 178 3.58 -8.41 -6.96
C ARG A 178 4.56 -7.75 -7.93
N ARG A 179 4.80 -6.44 -7.78
CA ARG A 179 5.76 -5.69 -8.61
C ARG A 179 7.21 -6.01 -8.24
N HIS A 180 7.51 -6.12 -6.95
CA HIS A 180 8.90 -6.27 -6.45
C HIS A 180 9.30 -7.72 -6.17
N SER A 181 8.33 -8.60 -5.97
CA SER A 181 8.51 -10.05 -5.95
C SER A 181 7.90 -10.59 -7.24
N PRO A 182 8.71 -10.89 -8.28
CA PRO A 182 8.19 -11.50 -9.50
C PRO A 182 7.36 -12.73 -9.12
N ARG A 183 6.27 -13.01 -9.85
CA ARG A 183 5.46 -14.22 -9.61
C ARG A 183 6.34 -15.45 -9.83
N ARG A 184 6.99 -15.92 -8.77
CA ARG A 184 7.87 -17.07 -8.81
C ARG A 184 6.98 -18.30 -8.91
N ARG A 185 6.74 -18.75 -10.14
CA ARG A 185 6.15 -20.07 -10.40
C ARG A 185 7.26 -21.10 -10.23
N LEU A 186 6.94 -22.20 -9.54
CA LEU A 186 7.84 -23.35 -9.55
C LEU A 186 7.95 -23.86 -11.00
N PRO A 187 9.17 -24.12 -11.50
CA PRO A 187 9.33 -24.86 -12.76
C PRO A 187 8.53 -26.15 -12.71
N ALA A 188 7.91 -26.55 -13.84
CA ALA A 188 7.06 -27.74 -13.88
C ALA A 188 7.79 -29.01 -13.40
N ALA A 189 9.11 -29.11 -13.64
CA ALA A 189 9.94 -30.20 -13.13
C ALA A 189 10.00 -30.23 -11.60
N ILE A 190 10.15 -29.07 -10.95
CA ILE A 190 10.17 -28.94 -9.48
C ILE A 190 8.77 -29.12 -8.89
N ALA A 191 7.72 -28.61 -9.55
CA ALA A 191 6.34 -28.76 -9.09
C ALA A 191 5.86 -30.22 -9.04
N ARG A 192 6.52 -31.13 -9.77
CA ARG A 192 6.26 -32.58 -9.73
C ARG A 192 6.98 -33.30 -8.59
N LEU A 193 7.97 -32.65 -7.95
CA LEU A 193 8.69 -33.21 -6.81
C LEU A 193 7.89 -33.07 -5.50
N GLY A 194 8.36 -33.71 -4.45
CA GLY A 194 7.70 -33.69 -3.15
C GLY A 194 7.75 -32.31 -2.48
N PRO A 195 6.93 -32.07 -1.44
CA PRO A 195 6.87 -30.79 -0.72
C PRO A 195 8.22 -30.33 -0.16
N LEU A 196 9.04 -31.26 0.33
CA LEU A 196 10.39 -30.98 0.84
C LEU A 196 11.32 -30.49 -0.28
N ASP A 197 11.31 -31.15 -1.44
CA ASP A 197 12.12 -30.76 -2.60
C ASP A 197 11.72 -29.37 -3.12
N GLN A 198 10.42 -29.12 -3.17
CA GLN A 198 9.89 -27.80 -3.53
C GLN A 198 10.33 -26.72 -2.53
N ALA A 199 10.33 -27.02 -1.22
CA ALA A 199 10.81 -26.10 -0.18
C ALA A 199 12.31 -25.83 -0.31
N VAL A 200 13.13 -26.88 -0.47
CA VAL A 200 14.58 -26.77 -0.71
C VAL A 200 14.88 -25.91 -1.93
N PHE A 201 14.13 -26.09 -3.02
CA PHE A 201 14.25 -25.22 -4.19
C PHE A 201 13.97 -23.75 -3.86
N ARG A 202 12.93 -23.46 -3.06
CA ARG A 202 12.64 -22.07 -2.62
C ARG A 202 13.81 -21.52 -1.79
N TYR A 203 14.31 -22.27 -0.82
CA TYR A 203 15.40 -21.79 0.03
C TYR A 203 16.67 -21.47 -0.78
N VAL A 204 17.08 -22.36 -1.67
CA VAL A 204 18.31 -22.18 -2.46
C VAL A 204 18.15 -21.13 -3.56
N HIS A 205 17.12 -21.26 -4.39
CA HIS A 205 17.00 -20.45 -5.62
C HIS A 205 16.22 -19.16 -5.41
N TRP A 206 15.31 -19.10 -4.43
CA TRP A 206 14.48 -17.91 -4.20
C TRP A 206 14.96 -17.09 -3.01
N GLU A 207 15.36 -17.73 -1.91
CA GLU A 207 15.85 -17.06 -0.70
C GLU A 207 17.38 -16.91 -0.70
N ARG A 208 18.07 -17.49 -1.69
CA ARG A 208 19.53 -17.40 -1.88
C ARG A 208 20.31 -17.96 -0.67
N ILE A 209 19.73 -18.94 0.03
CA ILE A 209 20.41 -19.67 1.09
C ILE A 209 21.48 -20.57 0.46
N ALA A 210 22.63 -20.70 1.11
CA ALA A 210 23.69 -21.59 0.65
C ALA A 210 23.14 -23.02 0.50
N PRO A 211 23.44 -23.74 -0.60
CA PRO A 211 22.94 -25.10 -0.86
C PRO A 211 23.65 -26.14 -0.01
N GLN A 212 23.57 -26.00 1.32
CA GLN A 212 24.16 -26.88 2.32
C GLN A 212 23.08 -27.30 3.31
N PRO A 213 23.00 -28.59 3.69
CA PRO A 213 21.98 -29.09 4.59
C PRO A 213 21.88 -28.30 5.91
N ASP A 214 23.02 -27.97 6.51
CA ASP A 214 23.08 -27.27 7.80
C ASP A 214 22.52 -25.84 7.75
N ALA A 215 22.61 -25.17 6.59
CA ALA A 215 22.06 -23.83 6.40
C ALA A 215 20.53 -23.85 6.20
N ILE A 216 20.00 -24.94 5.65
CA ILE A 216 18.57 -25.09 5.30
C ILE A 216 17.77 -25.71 6.46
N LEU A 217 18.40 -26.57 7.26
CA LEU A 217 17.79 -27.32 8.35
C LEU A 217 16.98 -26.44 9.33
N PRO A 218 17.45 -25.26 9.80
CA PRO A 218 16.69 -24.42 10.72
C PRO A 218 15.40 -23.85 10.11
N MET A 219 15.36 -23.66 8.79
CA MET A 219 14.17 -23.18 8.08
C MET A 219 13.17 -24.32 7.88
N ALA A 220 13.64 -25.46 7.40
CA ALA A 220 12.80 -26.63 7.17
C ALA A 220 12.17 -27.16 8.47
N ALA A 221 12.89 -27.11 9.59
CA ALA A 221 12.38 -27.53 10.90
C ALA A 221 11.20 -26.66 11.42
N ARG A 222 10.98 -25.48 10.84
CA ARG A 222 9.84 -24.61 11.19
C ARG A 222 8.62 -24.85 10.31
N GLU A 223 8.81 -25.43 9.13
CA GLU A 223 7.78 -25.59 8.11
C GLU A 223 7.17 -27.01 8.08
N PHE A 224 7.92 -28.01 8.56
CA PHE A 224 7.53 -29.43 8.50
C PHE A 224 7.43 -30.06 9.89
N ASP A 225 6.40 -30.90 10.08
CA ASP A 225 6.18 -31.73 11.27
C ASP A 225 5.89 -33.18 10.84
N PRO A 226 6.78 -34.17 11.12
CA PRO A 226 8.06 -34.04 11.83
C PRO A 226 9.13 -33.29 11.01
N PRO A 227 10.12 -32.67 11.69
CA PRO A 227 11.18 -31.94 11.02
C PRO A 227 12.08 -32.89 10.19
N PRO A 228 12.44 -32.51 8.95
CA PRO A 228 13.30 -33.33 8.09
C PRO A 228 14.72 -33.41 8.64
N SER A 229 15.37 -34.56 8.44
CA SER A 229 16.76 -34.75 8.83
C SER A 229 17.72 -34.06 7.85
N SER A 230 18.97 -33.87 8.27
CA SER A 230 20.04 -33.35 7.38
C SER A 230 20.22 -34.25 6.14
N ALA A 231 20.05 -35.56 6.30
CA ALA A 231 20.10 -36.51 5.19
C ALA A 231 18.94 -36.32 4.19
N ASP A 232 17.72 -36.04 4.68
CA ASP A 232 16.56 -35.78 3.82
C ASP A 232 16.75 -34.51 2.99
N ILE A 233 17.34 -33.46 3.59
CA ILE A 233 17.65 -32.21 2.90
C ILE A 233 18.76 -32.43 1.86
N ALA A 234 19.79 -33.21 2.18
CA ALA A 234 20.85 -33.55 1.22
C ALA A 234 20.28 -34.28 -0.01
N GLN A 235 19.39 -35.26 0.20
CA GLN A 235 18.72 -35.96 -0.89
C GLN A 235 17.80 -35.03 -1.69
N ALA A 236 17.09 -34.12 -1.02
CA ALA A 236 16.24 -33.14 -1.68
C ALA A 236 17.04 -32.16 -2.54
N LEU A 237 18.22 -31.70 -2.07
CA LEU A 237 19.15 -30.88 -2.85
C LEU A 237 19.59 -31.61 -4.13
N GLU A 238 19.92 -32.90 -4.03
CA GLU A 238 20.30 -33.72 -5.18
C GLU A 238 19.15 -33.87 -6.19
N ARG A 239 17.92 -34.16 -5.71
CA ARG A 239 16.73 -34.26 -6.56
C ARG A 239 16.40 -32.94 -7.27
N VAL A 240 16.51 -31.82 -6.56
CA VAL A 240 16.28 -30.47 -7.11
C VAL A 240 17.35 -30.16 -8.16
N ALA A 241 18.63 -30.43 -7.88
CA ALA A 241 19.71 -30.21 -8.84
C ALA A 241 19.51 -31.03 -10.13
N LYS A 242 19.11 -32.31 -10.00
CA LYS A 242 18.83 -33.18 -11.15
C LYS A 242 17.61 -32.75 -11.97
N ALA A 243 16.64 -32.09 -11.33
CA ALA A 243 15.41 -31.65 -11.99
C ALA A 243 15.54 -30.33 -12.74
N LEU A 244 16.63 -29.57 -12.55
CA LEU A 244 16.88 -28.29 -13.20
C LEU A 244 17.90 -28.43 -14.34
N PRO A 245 17.78 -27.64 -15.41
CA PRO A 245 18.83 -27.54 -16.43
C PRO A 245 20.13 -26.99 -15.84
N ASP A 246 21.27 -27.41 -16.40
CA ASP A 246 22.57 -26.85 -16.05
C ASP A 246 22.58 -25.33 -16.27
N GLY A 247 23.01 -24.58 -15.26
CA GLY A 247 23.04 -23.11 -15.30
C GLY A 247 21.68 -22.42 -15.11
N TYR A 248 20.67 -23.11 -14.54
CA TYR A 248 19.37 -22.49 -14.24
C TYR A 248 19.50 -21.24 -13.36
N GLU A 249 19.18 -20.07 -13.93
CA GLU A 249 19.02 -18.83 -13.19
C GLU A 249 17.54 -18.53 -12.88
N PRO A 250 17.14 -18.45 -11.60
CA PRO A 250 15.78 -18.10 -11.21
C PRO A 250 15.52 -16.61 -11.49
N GLY A 251 14.90 -16.28 -12.62
CA GLY A 251 14.48 -14.89 -12.90
C GLY A 251 14.18 -14.55 -14.35
N VAL A 252 14.66 -15.32 -15.32
CA VAL A 252 14.46 -15.01 -16.74
C VAL A 252 13.42 -15.97 -17.32
N ALA A 253 12.20 -15.94 -16.81
CA ALA A 253 11.07 -16.43 -17.59
C ALA A 253 10.77 -15.40 -18.69
N GLY A 254 11.69 -15.31 -19.66
CA GLY A 254 11.38 -14.72 -20.96
C GLY A 254 10.19 -15.49 -21.51
N SER A 255 9.11 -14.77 -21.81
CA SER A 255 8.06 -15.25 -22.68
C SER A 255 8.74 -15.78 -23.95
N ALA A 256 8.94 -17.10 -24.06
CA ALA A 256 9.31 -17.69 -25.32
C ALA A 256 8.14 -17.39 -26.27
N PRO A 257 8.35 -16.61 -27.35
CA PRO A 257 7.29 -16.42 -28.32
C PRO A 257 6.96 -17.80 -28.90
N VAL A 258 5.68 -18.17 -28.81
CA VAL A 258 5.15 -19.34 -29.50
C VAL A 258 5.28 -19.04 -30.99
N SER A 259 6.24 -19.69 -31.65
CA SER A 259 6.39 -19.61 -33.10
C SER A 259 5.22 -20.38 -33.73
N LEU A 260 4.21 -19.65 -34.19
CA LEU A 260 3.15 -20.13 -35.06
C LEU A 260 3.63 -19.99 -36.50
N GLY A 261 4.45 -20.94 -36.95
CA GLY A 261 4.83 -21.05 -38.35
C GLY A 261 4.43 -22.42 -38.86
N ASP A 262 3.27 -22.51 -39.51
CA ASP A 262 3.04 -23.38 -40.69
C ASP A 262 1.61 -23.24 -41.24
N TRP A 263 1.29 -22.14 -41.93
CA TRP A 263 0.20 -22.10 -42.91
C TRP A 263 0.60 -21.16 -44.06
N GLY A 264 0.95 -21.76 -45.20
CA GLY A 264 1.33 -21.07 -46.42
C GLY A 264 0.15 -20.44 -47.15
N GLU A 265 -0.26 -19.25 -46.71
CA GLU A 265 -1.05 -18.31 -47.51
C GLU A 265 -0.25 -17.02 -47.71
N ALA A 266 -0.42 -16.39 -48.89
CA ALA A 266 0.32 -15.23 -49.32
C ALA A 266 0.37 -14.15 -48.22
N LEU A 267 1.58 -13.81 -47.79
CA LEU A 267 1.83 -12.82 -46.74
C LEU A 267 1.10 -11.51 -47.09
N PRO A 268 0.19 -11.02 -46.23
CA PRO A 268 -0.31 -9.65 -46.34
C PRO A 268 0.88 -8.69 -46.36
N ASP A 269 0.79 -7.63 -47.15
CA ASP A 269 1.75 -6.53 -47.07
C ASP A 269 1.76 -6.00 -45.62
N ASP A 270 2.87 -6.19 -44.91
CA ASP A 270 3.10 -5.68 -43.54
C ASP A 270 3.25 -4.14 -43.52
N GLY A 271 3.06 -3.48 -44.67
CA GLY A 271 2.95 -2.03 -44.76
C GLY A 271 1.76 -1.50 -43.94
N PRO A 272 1.92 -0.35 -43.27
CA PRO A 272 0.82 0.28 -42.56
C PRO A 272 -0.31 0.59 -43.55
N THR A 273 -1.51 0.13 -43.24
CA THR A 273 -2.73 0.56 -43.95
C THR A 273 -2.82 2.09 -43.96
N PRO A 274 -3.49 2.70 -44.95
CA PRO A 274 -3.68 4.16 -44.99
C PRO A 274 -4.26 4.72 -43.68
N GLU A 275 -5.18 3.99 -43.04
CA GLU A 275 -5.75 4.33 -41.75
C GLU A 275 -4.71 4.25 -40.62
N GLN A 276 -3.85 3.23 -40.61
CA GLN A 276 -2.73 3.13 -39.66
C GLN A 276 -1.69 4.22 -39.86
N ALA A 277 -1.43 4.64 -41.10
CA ALA A 277 -0.51 5.74 -41.39
C ALA A 277 -1.05 7.09 -40.86
N VAL A 278 -2.35 7.34 -40.99
CA VAL A 278 -2.99 8.54 -40.41
C VAL A 278 -2.97 8.50 -38.89
N LEU A 279 -3.26 7.36 -38.27
CA LEU A 279 -3.18 7.19 -36.82
C LEU A 279 -1.75 7.38 -36.29
N ALA A 280 -0.75 6.80 -36.96
CA ALA A 280 0.65 6.95 -36.59
C ALA A 280 1.15 8.40 -36.73
N ALA A 281 0.68 9.12 -37.76
CA ALA A 281 0.99 10.54 -37.93
C ALA A 281 0.39 11.40 -36.82
N GLU A 282 -0.86 11.14 -36.43
CA GLU A 282 -1.49 11.86 -35.33
C GLU A 282 -0.86 11.50 -33.98
N GLU A 283 -0.53 10.23 -33.74
CA GLU A 283 0.19 9.80 -32.55
C GLU A 283 1.57 10.47 -32.44
N THR A 284 2.32 10.54 -33.54
CA THR A 284 3.61 11.25 -33.61
C THR A 284 3.45 12.74 -33.31
N ARG A 285 2.39 13.38 -33.83
CA ARG A 285 2.09 14.78 -33.55
C ARG A 285 1.79 15.00 -32.07
N LEU A 286 0.96 14.14 -31.47
CA LEU A 286 0.61 14.20 -30.06
C LEU A 286 1.80 13.94 -29.15
N LEU A 287 2.63 12.94 -29.46
CA LEU A 287 3.87 12.66 -28.73
C LEU A 287 4.83 13.84 -28.77
N THR A 288 4.95 14.50 -29.92
CA THR A 288 5.78 15.69 -30.09
C THR A 288 5.27 16.83 -29.20
N LEU A 289 3.96 17.12 -29.24
CA LEU A 289 3.33 18.15 -28.41
C LEU A 289 3.47 17.85 -26.91
N ALA A 290 3.29 16.60 -26.49
CA ALA A 290 3.47 16.17 -25.10
C ALA A 290 4.93 16.28 -24.66
N SER A 291 5.87 15.93 -25.54
CA SER A 291 7.32 16.05 -25.30
C SER A 291 7.74 17.51 -25.14
N ASP A 292 7.21 18.41 -25.97
CA ASP A 292 7.49 19.85 -25.87
C ASP A 292 6.88 20.47 -24.60
N ALA A 293 5.65 20.08 -24.23
CA ALA A 293 5.02 20.50 -22.98
C ALA A 293 5.82 20.03 -21.76
N LEU A 294 6.29 18.77 -21.77
CA LEU A 294 7.17 18.23 -20.74
C LEU A 294 8.51 18.95 -20.68
N ARG A 295 9.11 19.26 -21.83
CA ARG A 295 10.38 20.00 -21.91
C ARG A 295 10.22 21.39 -21.29
N SER A 296 9.20 22.13 -21.70
CA SER A 296 8.91 23.46 -21.14
C SER A 296 8.63 23.39 -19.63
N ALA A 297 7.87 22.40 -19.17
CA ALA A 297 7.64 22.18 -17.74
C ALA A 297 8.94 21.85 -16.97
N SER A 298 9.86 21.12 -17.61
CA SER A 298 11.15 20.76 -17.01
C SER A 298 12.11 21.94 -16.90
N GLU A 299 12.00 22.95 -17.75
CA GLU A 299 12.79 24.19 -17.68
C GLU A 299 12.44 25.02 -16.43
N GLY A 300 11.20 24.95 -15.96
CA GLY A 300 10.75 25.58 -14.71
C GLY A 300 11.14 24.83 -13.43
N LEU A 301 11.77 23.66 -13.53
CA LEU A 301 12.22 22.89 -12.38
C LEU A 301 13.57 23.40 -11.85
N SER A 302 13.72 23.41 -10.53
CA SER A 302 15.02 23.69 -9.90
C SER A 302 16.07 22.64 -10.27
N ASP A 303 17.35 22.95 -10.12
CA ASP A 303 18.44 22.02 -10.45
C ASP A 303 18.33 20.68 -9.70
N THR A 304 17.84 20.71 -8.46
CA THR A 304 17.60 19.49 -7.68
C THR A 304 16.45 18.67 -8.25
N GLU A 305 15.37 19.31 -8.69
CA GLU A 305 14.22 18.65 -9.32
C GLU A 305 14.58 18.08 -10.70
N ARG A 306 15.37 18.80 -11.51
CA ARG A 306 15.89 18.31 -12.79
C ARG A 306 16.80 17.10 -12.61
N LEU A 307 17.69 17.13 -11.63
CA LEU A 307 18.54 15.99 -11.28
C LEU A 307 17.72 14.76 -10.88
N TYR A 308 16.64 14.95 -10.13
CA TYR A 308 15.71 13.87 -9.79
C TYR A 308 15.07 13.25 -11.04
N VAL A 309 14.53 14.07 -11.95
CA VAL A 309 13.92 13.59 -13.21
C VAL A 309 14.94 12.80 -14.03
N MET A 310 16.15 13.35 -14.19
CA MET A 310 17.21 12.71 -14.97
C MET A 310 17.60 11.34 -14.40
N ILE A 311 17.71 11.21 -13.07
CA ILE A 311 18.07 9.94 -12.43
C ILE A 311 16.90 8.96 -12.42
N ALA A 312 15.72 9.41 -12.00
CA ALA A 312 14.56 8.53 -11.76
C ALA A 312 13.86 8.09 -13.05
N LEU A 313 13.85 8.95 -14.09
CA LEU A 313 13.13 8.72 -15.35
C LEU A 313 14.06 8.61 -16.57
N GLY A 314 15.34 8.99 -16.46
CA GLY A 314 16.31 8.90 -17.55
C GLY A 314 16.85 7.48 -17.79
N HIS A 315 16.39 6.48 -17.05
CA HIS A 315 16.68 5.08 -17.32
C HIS A 315 15.42 4.39 -17.80
N GLY A 316 15.54 3.54 -18.83
CA GLY A 316 14.41 2.80 -19.42
C GLY A 316 13.64 1.93 -18.41
N GLN A 317 14.17 1.76 -17.19
CA GLN A 317 13.42 1.26 -16.04
C GLN A 317 13.42 2.30 -14.91
N PRO A 318 12.26 2.56 -14.28
CA PRO A 318 12.17 3.49 -13.16
C PRO A 318 12.97 2.95 -11.96
N LEU A 319 13.94 3.73 -11.50
CA LEU A 319 14.73 3.40 -10.31
C LEU A 319 13.89 3.48 -9.03
N THR A 320 14.27 2.70 -8.02
CA THR A 320 13.65 2.80 -6.70
C THR A 320 14.00 4.13 -6.05
N ALA A 321 13.16 4.63 -5.13
CA ALA A 321 13.44 5.88 -4.44
C ALA A 321 14.76 5.84 -3.65
N ARG A 322 15.16 4.65 -3.16
CA ARG A 322 16.47 4.43 -2.53
C ARG A 322 17.62 4.59 -3.50
N ASP A 323 17.54 3.99 -4.68
CA ASP A 323 18.61 4.10 -5.67
C ASP A 323 18.79 5.56 -6.09
N VAL A 324 17.68 6.29 -6.24
CA VAL A 324 17.69 7.72 -6.51
C VAL A 324 18.30 8.49 -5.33
N ALA A 325 17.90 8.19 -4.09
CA ALA A 325 18.44 8.81 -2.87
C ALA A 325 19.94 8.61 -2.72
N HIS A 326 20.41 7.39 -2.95
CA HIS A 326 21.82 7.03 -2.92
C HIS A 326 22.61 7.81 -3.97
N ARG A 327 22.11 7.86 -5.22
CA ARG A 327 22.74 8.60 -6.31
C ARG A 327 22.72 10.11 -6.08
N MET A 328 21.66 10.64 -5.48
CA MET A 328 21.55 12.07 -5.13
C MET A 328 22.24 12.44 -3.82
N ARG A 329 22.75 11.46 -3.05
CA ARG A 329 23.30 11.62 -1.70
C ARG A 329 22.38 12.38 -0.76
N ARG A 330 21.09 12.05 -0.81
CA ARG A 330 20.02 12.68 0.00
C ARG A 330 19.27 11.62 0.81
N PRO A 331 18.62 12.02 1.92
CA PRO A 331 17.75 11.10 2.65
C PRO A 331 16.56 10.69 1.79
N VAL A 332 16.12 9.45 1.95
CA VAL A 332 15.07 8.84 1.12
C VAL A 332 13.73 9.59 1.25
N GLU A 333 13.44 10.12 2.44
CA GLU A 333 12.26 10.93 2.73
C GLU A 333 12.22 12.22 1.90
N GLU A 334 13.38 12.86 1.68
CA GLU A 334 13.47 14.03 0.80
C GLU A 334 13.18 13.65 -0.65
N ILE A 335 13.65 12.48 -1.11
CA ILE A 335 13.39 12.01 -2.47
C ILE A 335 11.90 11.72 -2.68
N TYR A 336 11.20 11.15 -1.70
CA TYR A 336 9.76 10.96 -1.79
C TYR A 336 8.99 12.28 -1.88
N LYS A 337 9.36 13.29 -1.08
CA LYS A 337 8.78 14.65 -1.19
C LYS A 337 9.10 15.31 -2.53
N LEU A 338 10.33 15.14 -3.02
CA LEU A 338 10.79 15.65 -4.30
C LEU A 338 10.02 15.00 -5.45
N LYS A 339 9.89 13.66 -5.44
CA LYS A 339 9.05 12.89 -6.37
C LYS A 339 7.63 13.42 -6.41
N GLN A 340 6.99 13.56 -5.25
CA GLN A 340 5.60 14.04 -5.17
C GLN A 340 5.47 15.45 -5.77
N ARG A 341 6.36 16.37 -5.43
CA ARG A 341 6.35 17.75 -5.94
C ARG A 341 6.60 17.82 -7.44
N VAL A 342 7.63 17.13 -7.92
CA VAL A 342 8.03 17.10 -9.33
C VAL A 342 6.94 16.46 -10.18
N MET A 343 6.49 15.25 -9.80
CA MET A 343 5.44 14.55 -10.55
C MET A 343 4.11 15.32 -10.52
N GLY A 344 3.79 15.99 -9.41
CA GLY A 344 2.62 16.87 -9.32
C GLY A 344 2.70 18.06 -10.28
N ARG A 345 3.85 18.75 -10.34
CA ARG A 345 4.07 19.86 -11.28
C ARG A 345 4.04 19.40 -12.74
N LEU A 346 4.73 18.31 -13.06
CA LEU A 346 4.77 17.76 -14.43
C LEU A 346 3.38 17.33 -14.89
N ARG A 347 2.62 16.63 -14.03
CA ARG A 347 1.23 16.25 -14.33
C ARG A 347 0.38 17.49 -14.58
N LYS A 348 0.44 18.48 -13.68
CA LYS A 348 -0.34 19.72 -13.85
C LYS A 348 0.01 20.43 -15.16
N ALA A 349 1.28 20.52 -15.51
CA ALA A 349 1.72 21.15 -16.76
C ALA A 349 1.20 20.41 -18.00
N ILE A 350 1.18 19.07 -17.98
CA ILE A 350 0.59 18.25 -19.04
C ILE A 350 -0.93 18.45 -19.09
N GLU A 351 -1.61 18.35 -17.96
CA GLU A 351 -3.08 18.50 -17.86
C GLU A 351 -3.54 19.88 -18.28
N ASP A 352 -2.78 20.94 -17.98
CA ASP A 352 -3.10 22.32 -18.36
C ASP A 352 -2.78 22.65 -19.82
N HIS A 353 -2.05 21.79 -20.54
CA HIS A 353 -1.66 22.03 -21.92
C HIS A 353 -2.89 21.93 -22.87
N PRO A 354 -3.17 22.95 -23.70
CA PRO A 354 -4.38 23.03 -24.52
C PRO A 354 -4.58 21.80 -25.44
N ALA A 355 -3.49 21.31 -26.04
CA ALA A 355 -3.54 20.15 -26.92
C ALA A 355 -3.87 18.85 -26.19
N VAL A 356 -3.39 18.68 -24.95
CA VAL A 356 -3.67 17.49 -24.14
C VAL A 356 -5.11 17.55 -23.60
N LYS A 357 -5.61 18.74 -23.22
CA LYS A 357 -7.02 18.95 -22.88
C LYS A 357 -7.95 18.61 -24.05
N GLN A 358 -7.62 19.06 -25.27
CA GLN A 358 -8.42 18.75 -26.46
C GLN A 358 -8.44 17.25 -26.75
N TRP A 359 -7.31 16.57 -26.59
CA TRP A 359 -7.23 15.12 -26.77
C TRP A 359 -8.01 14.33 -25.71
N LEU A 360 -7.85 14.67 -24.42
CA LEU A 360 -8.64 14.06 -23.34
C LEU A 360 -10.15 14.30 -23.48
N ALA A 361 -10.56 15.31 -24.25
CA ALA A 361 -11.96 15.60 -24.53
C ALA A 361 -12.48 14.92 -25.81
N SER A 362 -11.59 14.44 -26.69
CA SER A 362 -11.94 13.74 -27.94
C SER A 362 -11.90 12.22 -27.82
N VAL A 363 -11.35 11.69 -26.73
CA VAL A 363 -11.36 10.27 -26.31
C VAL A 363 -12.41 10.11 -25.22
#